data_AF-A0A9D3XUN1-F1
#
_entry.id   AF-A0A9D3XUN1-F1
#
_cell.length_a   1.000
_cell.length_b   1.000
_cell.length_c   1.000
_cell.angle_alpha   90.00
_cell.angle_beta   90.00
_cell.angle_gamma   90.00
#
_symmetry.space_group_name_H-M   'P 1'
#
loop_
_entity.id
_entity.type
_entity.pdbx_description
1 polymer ?
#
loop_
_entity_poly.entity_id
_entity_poly.type
_entity_poly.pdbx_seq_one_letter_code
_entity_poly.pdbx_strand_id
1 'polypeptide(L)'
;MAASVFCCLRWCGDGGAGHIPLKEMPAVQLDTQHMGTDVVIVKNGRRICGTGGCLANAPLHQNKSYFEFKIQSTGVWGIGVATQKANLNQIPLGRDVHSLVMRNDGALYHNNEEKNRLPANSLPQEGDIVGITYDHVELNVYLNGKNMHCPASGIRGTVYPVVYVDDSAILDCQFSEFYHTPPTGFEKILFEQQIF
;
A
#
# COMPACT_ATOMS: atom_id res chain seq x y z
N MET A 1 40.40 -40.44 -54.75
CA MET A 1 40.33 -41.36 -53.59
C MET A 1 40.51 -40.53 -52.34
N ALA A 2 39.44 -40.39 -51.55
CA ALA A 2 39.43 -39.61 -50.33
C ALA A 2 39.55 -40.56 -49.14
N ALA A 3 40.52 -40.31 -48.27
CA ALA A 3 40.49 -40.68 -46.86
C ALA A 3 41.59 -39.89 -46.16
N SER A 4 41.25 -39.20 -45.07
CA SER A 4 42.03 -39.16 -43.84
C SER A 4 41.28 -38.31 -42.80
N VAL A 5 40.79 -39.03 -41.80
CA VAL A 5 40.26 -38.57 -40.53
C VAL A 5 41.36 -37.85 -39.75
N PHE A 6 41.07 -36.69 -39.17
CA PHE A 6 41.81 -36.19 -38.00
C PHE A 6 40.85 -35.65 -36.95
N CYS A 7 40.68 -36.45 -35.89
CA CYS A 7 40.13 -36.04 -34.61
C CYS A 7 41.10 -35.06 -33.95
N CYS A 8 40.63 -33.86 -33.59
CA CYS A 8 41.30 -33.02 -32.61
C CYS A 8 40.52 -33.05 -31.29
N LEU A 9 41.31 -33.26 -30.23
CA LEU A 9 40.95 -33.56 -28.86
C LEU A 9 40.10 -32.49 -28.15
N ARG A 10 39.40 -33.02 -27.16
CA ARG A 10 38.55 -32.45 -26.12
C ARG A 10 39.38 -31.87 -24.97
N TRP A 11 39.19 -30.60 -24.61
CA TRP A 11 39.53 -29.93 -23.31
C TRP A 11 39.15 -28.43 -23.46
N CYS A 12 38.50 -27.66 -22.58
CA CYS A 12 37.87 -27.81 -21.28
C CYS A 12 36.92 -26.62 -21.02
N GLY A 13 35.95 -26.83 -20.13
CA GLY A 13 35.54 -25.83 -19.14
C GLY A 13 34.72 -24.65 -19.64
N ASP A 14 33.45 -24.87 -20.00
CA ASP A 14 32.48 -23.79 -19.91
C ASP A 14 32.04 -23.69 -18.44
N GLY A 15 32.69 -22.78 -17.73
CA GLY A 15 32.27 -22.37 -16.40
C GLY A 15 30.92 -21.69 -16.52
N GLY A 16 29.85 -22.47 -16.40
CA GLY A 16 28.50 -21.96 -16.29
C GLY A 16 28.47 -20.97 -15.13
N ALA A 17 28.51 -19.68 -15.46
CA ALA A 17 28.20 -18.60 -14.54
C ALA A 17 26.79 -18.90 -14.02
N GLY A 18 26.72 -19.40 -12.78
CA GLY A 18 25.46 -19.61 -12.09
C GLY A 18 24.80 -18.25 -11.94
N HIS A 19 23.95 -17.89 -12.90
CA HIS A 19 23.02 -16.80 -12.76
C HIS A 19 22.11 -17.23 -11.61
N ILE A 20 22.38 -16.73 -10.41
CA ILE A 20 21.45 -16.85 -9.29
C ILE A 20 20.20 -16.12 -9.79
N PRO A 21 19.06 -16.82 -10.00
CA PRO A 21 17.83 -16.13 -10.34
C PRO A 21 17.52 -15.21 -9.17
N LEU A 22 17.64 -13.89 -9.39
CA LEU A 22 17.14 -12.91 -8.43
C LEU A 22 15.68 -13.23 -8.22
N LYS A 23 15.33 -13.71 -7.02
CA LYS A 23 13.94 -13.96 -6.64
C LYS A 23 13.19 -12.65 -6.82
N GLU A 24 12.30 -12.60 -7.80
CA GLU A 24 11.48 -11.43 -8.06
C GLU A 24 10.71 -11.12 -6.76
N MET A 25 10.93 -9.92 -6.22
CA MET A 25 10.25 -9.53 -4.99
C MET A 25 8.76 -9.40 -5.28
N PRO A 26 7.89 -9.90 -4.39
CA PRO A 26 6.45 -9.79 -4.60
C PRO A 26 6.05 -8.32 -4.73
N ALA A 27 5.00 -8.05 -5.51
CA ALA A 27 4.42 -6.72 -5.56
C ALA A 27 3.67 -6.39 -4.27
N VAL A 28 3.71 -5.13 -3.86
CA VAL A 28 2.89 -4.65 -2.74
C VAL A 28 1.44 -4.56 -3.22
N GLN A 29 0.52 -5.19 -2.49
CA GLN A 29 -0.90 -5.30 -2.83
C GLN A 29 -1.74 -5.49 -1.54
N LEU A 30 -3.06 -5.44 -1.68
CA LEU A 30 -3.98 -5.75 -0.58
C LEU A 30 -3.86 -7.24 -0.19
N ASP A 31 -3.72 -7.50 1.10
CA ASP A 31 -3.44 -8.82 1.65
C ASP A 31 -4.72 -9.58 2.00
N THR A 32 -5.00 -10.65 1.25
CA THR A 32 -6.17 -11.50 1.48
C THR A 32 -6.07 -12.35 2.75
N GLN A 33 -4.90 -12.42 3.38
CA GLN A 33 -4.74 -13.04 4.70
C GLN A 33 -5.06 -12.07 5.85
N HIS A 34 -5.11 -10.77 5.57
CA HIS A 34 -5.34 -9.71 6.54
C HIS A 34 -6.44 -8.76 6.05
N MET A 35 -7.66 -9.31 5.95
CA MET A 35 -8.87 -8.58 5.54
C MET A 35 -10.08 -8.94 6.41
N GLY A 36 -11.07 -8.05 6.44
CA GLY A 36 -12.36 -8.28 7.09
C GLY A 36 -13.15 -9.41 6.44
N THR A 37 -14.11 -9.95 7.18
CA THR A 37 -14.88 -11.15 6.83
C THR A 37 -15.70 -10.95 5.54
N ASP A 38 -16.30 -9.78 5.37
CA ASP A 38 -17.17 -9.45 4.23
C ASP A 38 -16.47 -8.55 3.20
N VAL A 39 -15.14 -8.50 3.23
CA VAL A 39 -14.32 -7.79 2.25
C VAL A 39 -14.17 -8.63 0.99
N VAL A 40 -14.15 -7.97 -0.16
CA VAL A 40 -13.90 -8.60 -1.46
C VAL A 40 -12.72 -7.91 -2.12
N ILE A 41 -11.68 -8.69 -2.42
CA ILE A 41 -10.47 -8.22 -3.10
C ILE A 41 -10.43 -8.77 -4.53
N VAL A 42 -10.34 -7.89 -5.53
CA VAL A 42 -10.29 -8.24 -6.95
C VAL A 42 -9.17 -7.47 -7.67
N LYS A 43 -9.08 -7.62 -9.01
CA LYS A 43 -8.05 -6.97 -9.85
C LYS A 43 -6.61 -7.24 -9.37
N ASN A 44 -6.30 -8.49 -9.06
CA ASN A 44 -4.97 -8.91 -8.61
C ASN A 44 -4.49 -8.12 -7.37
N GLY A 45 -5.31 -8.11 -6.31
CA GLY A 45 -4.97 -7.44 -5.06
C GLY A 45 -5.06 -5.90 -5.10
N ARG A 46 -5.63 -5.31 -6.17
CA ARG A 46 -5.67 -3.86 -6.35
C ARG A 46 -7.00 -3.20 -6.03
N ARG A 47 -8.10 -3.94 -5.97
CA ARG A 47 -9.43 -3.38 -5.73
C ARG A 47 -10.04 -3.98 -4.48
N ILE A 48 -10.63 -3.13 -3.65
CA ILE A 48 -11.43 -3.51 -2.48
C ILE A 48 -12.88 -3.04 -2.65
N CYS A 49 -13.83 -3.91 -2.29
CA CYS A 49 -15.25 -3.61 -2.11
C CYS A 49 -15.84 -4.52 -1.00
N GLY A 50 -17.14 -4.42 -0.72
CA GLY A 50 -17.80 -5.16 0.36
C GLY A 50 -17.86 -4.35 1.65
N THR A 51 -17.73 -5.01 2.80
CA THR A 51 -17.76 -4.37 4.13
C THR A 51 -16.59 -4.85 4.99
N GLY A 52 -15.71 -3.93 5.39
CA GLY A 52 -14.54 -4.20 6.24
C GLY A 52 -13.26 -3.51 5.76
N GLY A 53 -12.18 -3.79 6.46
CA GLY A 53 -10.83 -3.28 6.20
C GLY A 53 -9.88 -4.33 5.63
N CYS A 54 -8.80 -3.89 5.01
CA CYS A 54 -7.71 -4.74 4.53
C CYS A 54 -6.37 -4.03 4.69
N LEU A 55 -5.37 -4.77 5.17
CA LEU A 55 -3.98 -4.31 5.21
C LEU A 55 -3.29 -4.59 3.87
N ALA A 56 -2.27 -3.81 3.52
CA ALA A 56 -1.33 -4.23 2.49
C ALA A 56 -0.41 -5.35 3.00
N ASN A 57 0.18 -6.11 2.09
CA ASN A 57 1.07 -7.24 2.39
C ASN A 57 2.51 -6.83 2.79
N ALA A 58 2.83 -5.54 2.80
CA ALA A 58 4.14 -5.00 3.18
C ALA A 58 4.03 -3.97 4.31
N PRO A 59 4.82 -4.10 5.39
CA PRO A 59 4.87 -3.09 6.44
C PRO A 59 5.66 -1.86 5.98
N LEU A 60 5.42 -0.73 6.64
CA LEU A 60 6.13 0.53 6.37
C LEU A 60 7.46 0.58 7.14
N HIS A 61 8.43 -0.29 6.83
CA HIS A 61 9.73 -0.30 7.55
C HIS A 61 10.69 0.82 7.11
N GLN A 62 10.51 1.35 5.90
CA GLN A 62 11.31 2.46 5.41
C GLN A 62 10.95 3.79 6.09
N ASN A 63 11.89 4.74 6.06
CA ASN A 63 11.74 6.03 6.73
C ASN A 63 10.58 6.88 6.18
N LYS A 64 10.29 6.78 4.88
CA LYS A 64 9.29 7.61 4.19
C LYS A 64 8.58 6.79 3.12
N SER A 65 7.27 6.64 3.26
CA SER A 65 6.43 5.82 2.39
C SER A 65 5.32 6.64 1.75
N TYR A 66 5.04 6.37 0.48
CA TYR A 66 3.92 6.93 -0.28
C TYR A 66 3.09 5.83 -0.92
N PHE A 67 1.76 5.98 -0.85
CA PHE A 67 0.80 5.12 -1.54
C PHE A 67 -0.47 5.90 -1.85
N GLU A 68 -1.22 5.45 -2.87
CA GLU A 68 -2.44 6.12 -3.30
C GLU A 68 -3.63 5.16 -3.33
N PHE A 69 -4.82 5.73 -3.23
CA PHE A 69 -6.06 5.06 -3.53
C PHE A 69 -6.92 5.94 -4.43
N LYS A 70 -7.45 5.35 -5.49
CA LYS A 70 -8.46 5.97 -6.35
C LYS A 70 -9.85 5.58 -5.87
N ILE A 71 -10.71 6.57 -5.64
CA ILE A 71 -12.11 6.38 -5.25
C ILE A 71 -12.88 6.03 -6.52
N GLN A 72 -13.20 4.76 -6.71
CA GLN A 72 -13.94 4.29 -7.89
C GLN A 72 -15.45 4.45 -7.72
N SER A 73 -15.94 4.25 -6.50
CA SER A 73 -17.29 4.61 -6.08
C SER A 73 -17.26 5.01 -4.62
N THR A 74 -17.90 6.13 -4.29
CA THR A 74 -17.96 6.61 -2.90
C THR A 74 -18.98 5.82 -2.08
N GLY A 75 -19.02 6.09 -0.78
CA GLY A 75 -19.79 5.37 0.23
C GLY A 75 -19.14 5.62 1.59
N VAL A 76 -19.05 4.59 2.43
CA VAL A 76 -18.28 4.65 3.68
C VAL A 76 -16.91 4.06 3.43
N TRP A 77 -15.85 4.84 3.60
CA TRP A 77 -14.50 4.36 3.40
C TRP A 77 -13.49 5.17 4.21
N GLY A 78 -12.27 4.66 4.31
CA GLY A 78 -11.15 5.40 4.87
C GLY A 78 -9.82 4.75 4.57
N ILE A 79 -8.77 5.56 4.59
CA ILE A 79 -7.42 5.19 4.17
C ILE A 79 -6.43 5.69 5.22
N GLY A 80 -5.42 4.90 5.55
CA GLY A 80 -4.31 5.36 6.38
C GLY A 80 -3.37 4.23 6.74
N VAL A 81 -3.02 4.15 8.02
CA VAL A 81 -2.12 3.12 8.55
C VAL A 81 -2.74 2.37 9.73
N ALA A 82 -2.41 1.09 9.86
CA ALA A 82 -2.83 0.27 11.00
C ALA A 82 -1.78 -0.79 11.36
N THR A 83 -1.81 -1.22 12.61
CA THR A 83 -1.07 -2.41 13.06
C THR A 83 -1.87 -3.68 12.74
N GLN A 84 -1.22 -4.84 12.71
CA GLN A 84 -1.90 -6.15 12.55
C GLN A 84 -2.93 -6.47 13.66
N LYS A 85 -2.96 -5.69 14.75
CA LYS A 85 -3.93 -5.85 15.84
C LYS A 85 -5.26 -5.14 15.58
N ALA A 86 -5.37 -4.32 14.53
CA ALA A 86 -6.59 -3.61 14.23
C ALA A 86 -7.73 -4.58 13.90
N ASN A 87 -8.93 -4.31 14.44
CA ASN A 87 -10.12 -5.09 14.09
C ASN A 87 -10.64 -4.65 12.71
N LEU A 88 -10.33 -5.43 11.67
CA LEU A 88 -10.70 -5.12 10.28
C LEU A 88 -12.20 -5.29 9.99
N ASN A 89 -13.01 -5.80 10.93
CA ASN A 89 -14.48 -5.81 10.79
C ASN A 89 -15.13 -4.57 11.43
N GLN A 90 -14.37 -3.73 12.13
CA GLN A 90 -14.89 -2.52 12.76
C GLN A 90 -14.87 -1.35 11.78
N ILE A 91 -16.05 -0.96 11.29
CA ILE A 91 -16.23 0.23 10.47
C ILE A 91 -16.92 1.34 11.28
N PRO A 92 -16.43 2.59 11.24
CA PRO A 92 -15.17 3.03 10.64
C PRO A 92 -13.94 2.64 11.49
N LEU A 93 -12.77 2.54 10.86
CA LEU A 93 -11.48 2.46 11.56
C LEU A 93 -11.13 3.79 12.26
N GLY A 94 -10.01 3.80 13.00
CA GLY A 94 -9.55 4.94 13.80
C GLY A 94 -10.26 5.08 15.14
N ARG A 95 -11.02 4.06 15.56
CA ARG A 95 -11.75 4.01 16.85
C ARG A 95 -10.91 3.47 18.01
N ASP A 96 -9.74 2.92 17.71
CA ASP A 96 -8.82 2.34 18.67
C ASP A 96 -7.39 2.83 18.44
N VAL A 97 -6.46 2.34 19.27
CA VAL A 97 -5.03 2.67 19.17
C VAL A 97 -4.31 1.95 18.03
N HIS A 98 -5.00 1.06 17.31
CA HIS A 98 -4.39 0.19 16.30
C HIS A 98 -4.50 0.74 14.89
N SER A 99 -5.22 1.84 14.69
CA SER A 99 -5.44 2.46 13.39
C SER A 99 -5.42 4.00 13.45
N LEU A 100 -4.89 4.61 12.40
CA LEU A 100 -4.95 6.04 12.10
C LEU A 100 -5.38 6.19 10.65
N VAL A 101 -6.55 6.77 10.42
CA VAL A 101 -7.17 6.82 9.08
C VAL A 101 -7.80 8.18 8.81
N MET A 102 -7.70 8.62 7.56
CA MET A 102 -8.60 9.63 7.00
C MET A 102 -9.88 8.94 6.55
N ARG A 103 -11.04 9.39 7.04
CA ARG A 103 -12.36 8.89 6.65
C ARG A 103 -12.88 9.64 5.42
N ASN A 104 -13.94 9.11 4.82
CA ASN A 104 -14.60 9.68 3.64
C ASN A 104 -15.12 11.12 3.82
N ASP A 105 -15.36 11.55 5.06
CA ASP A 105 -15.74 12.94 5.41
C ASP A 105 -14.53 13.88 5.57
N GLY A 106 -13.32 13.42 5.23
CA GLY A 106 -12.07 14.17 5.31
C GLY A 106 -11.49 14.27 6.73
N ALA A 107 -12.09 13.64 7.74
CA ALA A 107 -11.56 13.68 9.10
C ALA A 107 -10.51 12.59 9.34
N LEU A 108 -9.42 12.97 10.00
CA LEU A 108 -8.38 12.03 10.44
C LEU A 108 -8.69 11.57 11.86
N TYR A 109 -8.83 10.27 12.07
CA TYR A 109 -9.19 9.67 13.36
C TYR A 109 -8.15 8.67 13.84
N HIS A 110 -7.85 8.74 15.13
CA HIS A 110 -7.07 7.75 15.87
C HIS A 110 -7.56 7.68 17.32
N ASN A 111 -7.69 6.48 17.89
CA ASN A 111 -8.20 6.27 19.24
C ASN A 111 -9.55 6.95 19.51
N ASN A 112 -10.43 6.94 18.51
CA ASN A 112 -11.74 7.58 18.53
C ASN A 112 -11.71 9.11 18.73
N GLU A 113 -10.56 9.74 18.49
CA GLU A 113 -10.38 11.19 18.55
C GLU A 113 -10.07 11.74 17.15
N GLU A 114 -10.73 12.84 16.79
CA GLU A 114 -10.41 13.60 15.59
C GLU A 114 -9.07 14.31 15.79
N LYS A 115 -8.08 13.98 14.96
CA LYS A 115 -6.73 14.53 15.04
C LYS A 115 -6.56 15.74 14.13
N ASN A 116 -7.22 15.71 12.97
CA ASN A 116 -7.23 16.79 12.00
C ASN A 116 -8.40 16.60 11.02
N ARG A 117 -8.63 17.56 10.12
CA ARG A 117 -9.68 17.49 9.11
C ARG A 117 -9.29 18.26 7.85
N LEU A 118 -9.60 17.68 6.69
CA LEU A 118 -9.49 18.36 5.40
C LEU A 118 -10.43 19.58 5.33
N PRO A 119 -10.03 20.67 4.66
CA PRO A 119 -10.92 21.79 4.42
C PRO A 119 -12.23 21.35 3.74
N ALA A 120 -13.37 21.92 4.15
CA ALA A 120 -14.70 21.52 3.65
C ALA A 120 -14.87 21.65 2.12
N ASN A 121 -14.07 22.51 1.47
CA ASN A 121 -14.05 22.68 0.01
C ASN A 121 -13.17 21.64 -0.71
N SER A 122 -12.58 20.71 0.01
CA SER A 122 -11.62 19.72 -0.49
C SER A 122 -11.97 18.31 -0.02
N LEU A 123 -13.27 18.03 0.12
CA LEU A 123 -13.77 16.70 0.45
C LEU A 123 -13.58 15.75 -0.75
N PRO A 124 -12.93 14.59 -0.57
CA PRO A 124 -12.70 13.65 -1.67
C PRO A 124 -14.00 13.17 -2.31
N GLN A 125 -14.02 13.13 -3.64
CA GLN A 125 -15.16 12.69 -4.45
C GLN A 125 -14.85 11.42 -5.24
N GLU A 126 -15.88 10.82 -5.84
CA GLU A 126 -15.70 9.74 -6.80
C GLU A 126 -14.82 10.21 -7.98
N GLY A 127 -13.84 9.38 -8.34
CA GLY A 127 -12.83 9.68 -9.36
C GLY A 127 -11.53 10.26 -8.80
N ASP A 128 -11.55 10.85 -7.61
CA ASP A 128 -10.36 11.45 -6.99
C ASP A 128 -9.33 10.40 -6.57
N ILE A 129 -8.08 10.86 -6.49
CA ILE A 129 -6.93 10.09 -6.02
C ILE A 129 -6.48 10.68 -4.69
N VAL A 130 -6.56 9.85 -3.65
CA VAL A 130 -6.07 10.17 -2.31
C VAL A 130 -4.67 9.58 -2.15
N GLY A 131 -3.67 10.43 -2.01
CA GLY A 131 -2.30 10.04 -1.69
C GLY A 131 -2.03 10.16 -0.19
N ILE A 132 -1.31 9.19 0.37
CA ILE A 132 -0.90 9.20 1.78
C ILE A 132 0.62 9.15 1.84
N THR A 133 1.19 10.05 2.64
CA THR A 133 2.57 9.98 3.08
C THR A 133 2.64 9.58 4.54
N TYR A 134 3.59 8.71 4.90
CA TYR A 134 3.87 8.34 6.28
C TYR A 134 5.37 8.23 6.52
N ASP A 135 5.87 8.88 7.57
CA ASP A 135 7.30 8.91 7.92
C ASP A 135 7.62 8.53 9.38
N HIS A 136 6.68 7.83 10.04
CA HIS A 136 6.72 7.48 11.47
C HIS A 136 6.56 8.63 12.45
N VAL A 137 6.74 9.89 12.02
CA VAL A 137 6.43 11.07 12.81
C VAL A 137 4.98 11.47 12.58
N GLU A 138 4.56 11.53 11.31
CA GLU A 138 3.20 11.90 10.92
C GLU A 138 2.69 11.17 9.68
N LEU A 139 1.36 11.11 9.60
CA LEU A 139 0.61 10.82 8.38
C LEU A 139 0.16 12.15 7.79
N ASN A 140 0.28 12.31 6.47
CA ASN A 140 -0.25 13.48 5.77
C ASN A 140 -0.99 13.08 4.49
N VAL A 141 -1.97 13.89 4.10
CA VAL A 141 -2.93 13.59 3.03
C VAL A 141 -2.69 14.48 1.82
N TYR A 142 -2.78 13.88 0.64
CA TYR A 142 -2.77 14.53 -0.66
C TYR A 142 -4.07 14.21 -1.39
N LEU A 143 -4.65 15.19 -2.05
CA LEU A 143 -5.81 15.00 -2.92
C LEU A 143 -5.44 15.44 -4.34
N ASN A 144 -5.51 14.51 -5.30
CA ASN A 144 -5.13 14.72 -6.69
C ASN A 144 -3.71 15.33 -6.84
N GLY A 145 -2.76 14.83 -6.04
CA GLY A 145 -1.37 15.28 -6.01
C GLY A 145 -1.12 16.58 -5.24
N LYS A 146 -2.16 17.28 -4.75
CA LYS A 146 -2.02 18.49 -3.94
C LYS A 146 -1.97 18.14 -2.46
N ASN A 147 -0.96 18.66 -1.76
CA ASN A 147 -0.86 18.52 -0.30
C ASN A 147 -2.03 19.25 0.38
N MET A 148 -2.75 18.55 1.25
CA MET A 148 -3.86 19.12 2.01
C MET A 148 -3.42 19.87 3.26
N HIS A 149 -2.15 19.72 3.67
CA HIS A 149 -1.58 20.30 4.88
C HIS A 149 -2.38 19.95 6.15
N CYS A 150 -2.83 18.69 6.20
CA CYS A 150 -3.64 18.14 7.29
C CYS A 150 -2.94 16.95 7.94
N PRO A 151 -1.77 17.15 8.60
CA PRO A 151 -1.03 16.06 9.21
C PRO A 151 -1.73 15.54 10.47
N ALA A 152 -1.49 14.28 10.80
CA ALA A 152 -1.82 13.68 12.09
C ALA A 152 -0.61 12.89 12.61
N SER A 153 -0.34 12.97 13.91
CA SER A 153 0.79 12.25 14.52
C SER A 153 0.70 10.74 14.29
N GLY A 154 1.85 10.13 13.97
CA GLY A 154 1.95 8.70 13.72
C GLY A 154 1.60 7.84 14.93
N ILE A 155 1.36 6.55 14.67
CA ILE A 155 1.01 5.56 15.70
C ILE A 155 2.18 4.62 15.99
N ARG A 156 2.15 3.98 17.15
CA ARG A 156 3.23 3.09 17.60
C ARG A 156 3.08 1.67 17.03
N GLY A 157 4.23 1.02 16.85
CA GLY A 157 4.33 -0.39 16.41
C GLY A 157 4.58 -0.51 14.91
N THR A 158 4.73 -1.75 14.44
CA THR A 158 4.82 -2.03 13.00
C THR A 158 3.48 -1.77 12.35
N VAL A 159 3.47 -0.83 11.39
CA VAL A 159 2.26 -0.41 10.69
C VAL A 159 2.31 -0.80 9.22
N TYR A 160 1.11 -0.94 8.66
CA TYR A 160 0.84 -1.28 7.27
C TYR A 160 -0.13 -0.24 6.70
N PRO A 161 -0.08 0.05 5.39
CA PRO A 161 -1.20 0.70 4.73
C PRO A 161 -2.49 -0.05 5.03
N VAL A 162 -3.55 0.68 5.35
CA VAL A 162 -4.88 0.12 5.55
C VAL A 162 -5.90 0.91 4.76
N VAL A 163 -6.88 0.20 4.23
CA VAL A 163 -8.09 0.75 3.63
C VAL A 163 -9.29 0.04 4.21
N TYR A 164 -10.40 0.74 4.40
CA TYR A 164 -11.69 0.11 4.67
C TYR A 164 -12.77 0.65 3.75
N VAL A 165 -13.79 -0.17 3.52
CA VAL A 165 -14.95 0.12 2.69
C VAL A 165 -16.21 -0.44 3.36
N ASP A 166 -17.33 0.22 3.12
CA ASP A 166 -18.69 -0.18 3.45
C ASP A 166 -19.65 0.69 2.61
N ASP A 167 -20.96 0.40 2.66
CA ASP A 167 -21.99 1.13 1.93
C ASP A 167 -21.67 1.29 0.43
N SER A 168 -21.37 0.16 -0.21
CA SER A 168 -21.04 0.04 -1.64
C SER A 168 -19.77 0.77 -2.12
N ALA A 169 -18.94 1.29 -1.21
CA ALA A 169 -17.69 1.94 -1.60
C ALA A 169 -16.74 0.98 -2.33
N ILE A 170 -16.05 1.49 -3.36
CA ILE A 170 -15.07 0.75 -4.15
C ILE A 170 -13.82 1.60 -4.29
N LEU A 171 -12.68 1.08 -3.83
CA LEU A 171 -11.38 1.77 -3.92
C LEU A 171 -10.37 0.89 -4.67
N ASP A 172 -9.55 1.53 -5.50
CA ASP A 172 -8.39 0.89 -6.15
C ASP A 172 -7.10 1.42 -5.52
N CYS A 173 -6.22 0.54 -5.05
CA CYS A 173 -4.92 0.91 -4.49
C CYS A 173 -3.84 1.03 -5.56
N GLN A 174 -2.89 1.92 -5.30
CA GLN A 174 -1.66 2.11 -6.05
C GLN A 174 -0.48 2.17 -5.07
N PHE A 175 0.27 1.08 -5.00
CA PHE A 175 1.50 0.97 -4.19
C PHE A 175 2.77 1.16 -5.04
N SER A 176 2.63 1.17 -6.36
CA SER A 176 3.66 1.44 -7.36
C SER A 176 2.99 2.06 -8.59
N GLU A 177 3.72 2.69 -9.51
CA GLU A 177 3.15 3.30 -10.74
C GLU A 177 2.07 4.38 -10.46
N PHE A 178 2.35 5.29 -9.52
CA PHE A 178 1.41 6.29 -9.04
C PHE A 178 0.81 7.18 -10.13
N TYR A 179 -0.43 7.64 -9.90
CA TYR A 179 -1.06 8.65 -10.73
C TYR A 179 -0.40 10.02 -10.54
N HIS A 180 0.09 10.30 -9.33
CA HIS A 180 0.84 11.50 -9.02
C HIS A 180 2.25 11.16 -8.56
N THR A 181 3.22 11.99 -8.96
CA THR A 181 4.61 11.84 -8.51
C THR A 181 4.67 11.89 -6.99
N PRO A 182 5.32 10.92 -6.32
CA PRO A 182 5.50 10.95 -4.87
C PRO A 182 6.10 12.29 -4.40
N PRO A 183 5.66 12.81 -3.26
CA PRO A 183 6.26 14.01 -2.67
C PRO A 183 7.76 13.82 -2.41
N THR A 184 8.54 14.91 -2.44
CA THR A 184 10.00 14.86 -2.31
C THR A 184 10.46 14.06 -1.08
N GLY A 185 11.29 13.05 -1.32
CA GLY A 185 11.85 12.18 -0.29
C GLY A 185 10.92 11.05 0.17
N PHE A 186 9.71 10.96 -0.35
CA PHE A 186 8.83 9.80 -0.17
C PHE A 186 8.88 8.90 -1.39
N GLU A 187 8.84 7.59 -1.16
CA GLU A 187 8.96 6.58 -2.20
C GLU A 187 7.90 5.50 -2.03
N LYS A 188 7.75 4.64 -3.05
CA LYS A 188 6.90 3.45 -2.96
C LYS A 188 7.36 2.54 -1.83
N ILE A 189 6.44 1.73 -1.33
CA ILE A 189 6.72 0.75 -0.28
C ILE A 189 7.60 -0.37 -0.86
N LEU A 190 8.67 -0.71 -0.16
CA LEU A 190 9.59 -1.77 -0.50
C LEU A 190 9.48 -2.90 0.53
N PHE A 191 9.52 -4.14 0.05
CA PHE A 191 9.80 -5.27 0.93
C PHE A 191 11.25 -5.19 1.42
N GLU A 192 11.49 -5.57 2.68
CA GLU A 192 12.86 -5.76 3.14
C GLU A 192 13.53 -6.87 2.31
N GLN A 193 14.68 -6.54 1.72
CA GLN A 193 15.56 -7.55 1.16
C GLN A 193 16.23 -8.27 2.34
N GLN A 194 15.90 -9.53 2.54
CA GLN A 194 16.72 -10.39 3.40
C GLN A 194 18.05 -10.59 2.69
N ILE A 195 19.06 -9.86 3.15
CA ILE A 195 20.46 -10.07 2.77
C ILE A 195 20.88 -11.33 3.55
N PHE A 196 20.96 -12.47 2.86
CA PHE A 196 21.53 -13.71 3.43
C PHE A 196 23.05 -13.68 3.38
#